data_AF-A0A8T3VLH5-F1
#
_entry.id   AF-A0A8T3VLH5-F1
#
_cell.length_a   1.000
_cell.length_b   1.000
_cell.length_c   1.000
_cell.angle_alpha   90.00
_cell.angle_beta   90.00
_cell.angle_gamma   90.00
#
_symmetry.space_group_name_H-M   'P 1'
#
loop_
_entity.id
_entity.type
_entity.pdbx_description
1 polymer ?
#
loop_
_entity_poly.entity_id
_entity_poly.type
_entity_poly.pdbx_seq_one_letter_code
_entity_poly.pdbx_strand_id
1 'polypeptide(L)'
;MNLPSEQSWLVLNNLISDLTQKGYDIPSGINPEMGLIRSSISSYKRDPSHPDLINGLAKAEMSLSSVQGTVLSIAENEGDEYVDHWLDLFKRAMKGEKLFEYPKSRSTFLVNTPPGLTTGRINLRVPLAEERVQEIAEWHGLIIEFDDDVTVALHGDKPDLQVGLKEMGSFFLEE
;
A
#
# COMPACT_ATOMS: atom_id res chain seq x y z
N MET A 1 16.66 -5.95 -2.21
CA MET A 1 17.48 -5.23 -1.22
C MET A 1 16.55 -4.37 -0.38
N ASN A 2 16.59 -4.50 0.94
CA ASN A 2 15.85 -3.61 1.85
C ASN A 2 16.75 -2.41 2.14
N LEU A 3 16.28 -1.20 1.88
CA LEU A 3 17.03 0.01 2.13
C LEU A 3 16.75 0.52 3.56
N PRO A 4 17.74 1.06 4.28
CA PRO A 4 17.50 1.69 5.57
C PRO A 4 16.42 2.77 5.50
N SER A 5 16.44 3.59 4.45
CA SER A 5 15.44 4.63 4.18
C SER A 5 14.02 4.07 3.97
N GLU A 6 13.91 2.84 3.47
CA GLU A 6 12.64 2.14 3.30
C GLU A 6 12.03 1.73 4.66
N GLN A 7 12.85 1.22 5.58
CA GLN A 7 12.42 0.89 6.93
C GLN A 7 12.12 2.15 7.75
N SER A 8 12.93 3.21 7.63
CA SER A 8 12.65 4.49 8.28
C SER A 8 11.32 5.09 7.81
N TRP A 9 11.00 4.97 6.51
CA TRP A 9 9.70 5.37 5.98
C TRP A 9 8.55 4.56 6.62
N LEU A 10 8.71 3.25 6.80
CA LEU A 10 7.71 2.41 7.48
C LEU A 10 7.53 2.79 8.95
N VAL A 11 8.62 3.01 9.68
CA VAL A 11 8.57 3.47 11.08
C VAL A 11 7.76 4.76 11.16
N LEU A 12 8.07 5.74 10.30
CA LEU A 12 7.39 7.02 10.27
C LEU A 12 5.91 6.91 9.89
N ASN A 13 5.57 6.04 8.94
CA ASN A 13 4.18 5.75 8.57
C ASN A 13 3.39 5.14 9.74
N ASN A 14 4.00 4.25 10.52
CA ASN A 14 3.38 3.67 11.72
C ASN A 14 3.21 4.73 12.82
N LEU A 15 4.21 5.59 13.05
CA LEU A 15 4.11 6.69 14.00
C LEU A 15 2.98 7.67 13.65
N ILE A 16 2.91 8.09 12.38
CA ILE A 16 1.81 8.95 11.90
C ILE A 16 0.45 8.29 12.14
N SER A 17 0.34 6.99 11.86
CA SER A 17 -0.90 6.24 12.05
C SER A 17 -1.30 6.16 13.53
N ASP A 18 -0.36 5.88 14.42
CA ASP A 18 -0.59 5.79 15.86
C ASP A 18 -0.99 7.16 16.46
N LEU A 19 -0.29 8.24 16.10
CA LEU A 19 -0.65 9.61 16.49
C LEU A 19 -2.04 10.01 15.98
N THR A 20 -2.37 9.65 14.74
CA THR A 20 -3.72 9.91 14.18
C THR A 20 -4.80 9.15 14.96
N GLN A 21 -4.54 7.89 15.33
CA GLN A 21 -5.46 7.07 16.14
C GLN A 21 -5.64 7.64 17.55
N LYS A 22 -4.60 8.24 18.12
CA LYS A 22 -4.63 8.96 19.40
C LYS A 22 -5.33 10.33 19.32
N GLY A 23 -5.66 10.80 18.11
CA GLY A 23 -6.41 12.04 17.89
C GLY A 23 -5.55 13.28 17.67
N TYR A 24 -4.25 13.12 17.41
CA TYR A 24 -3.39 14.25 17.02
C TYR A 24 -3.67 14.69 15.60
N ASP A 25 -3.62 16.01 15.39
CA ASP A 25 -3.74 16.59 14.06
C ASP A 25 -2.39 16.56 13.34
N ILE A 26 -2.32 15.81 12.25
CA ILE A 26 -1.11 15.68 11.43
C ILE A 26 -1.20 16.69 10.28
N PRO A 27 -0.17 17.54 10.06
CA PRO A 27 -0.20 18.54 8.99
C PRO A 27 -0.50 17.91 7.63
N SER A 28 -1.44 18.49 6.89
CA SER A 28 -1.97 17.91 5.64
C SER A 28 -0.93 17.68 4.55
N GLY A 29 0.22 18.37 4.61
CA GLY A 29 1.35 18.19 3.68
C GLY A 29 2.15 16.90 3.90
N ILE A 30 2.07 16.28 5.08
CA ILE A 30 2.88 15.12 5.47
C ILE A 30 2.51 13.88 4.64
N ASN A 31 1.22 13.60 4.47
CA ASN A 31 0.77 12.42 3.73
C ASN A 31 1.18 12.44 2.23
N PRO A 32 0.97 13.54 1.49
CA PRO A 32 1.52 13.68 0.13
C PRO A 32 3.04 13.51 0.08
N GLU A 33 3.77 14.13 1.00
CA GLU A 33 5.24 14.04 1.04
C GLU A 33 5.71 12.60 1.30
N MET A 34 5.06 11.89 2.22
CA MET A 34 5.29 10.46 2.46
C MET A 34 5.06 9.62 1.19
N GLY A 35 4.04 9.93 0.39
CA GLY A 35 3.80 9.27 -0.89
C GLY A 35 4.92 9.51 -1.91
N LEU A 36 5.45 10.73 -1.99
CA LEU A 36 6.57 11.08 -2.87
C LEU A 36 7.86 10.39 -2.44
N ILE A 37 8.18 10.40 -1.14
CA ILE A 37 9.35 9.71 -0.57
C ILE A 37 9.31 8.22 -0.94
N ARG A 38 8.16 7.55 -0.72
CA ARG A 38 7.97 6.14 -1.05
C ARG A 38 8.22 5.86 -2.54
N SER A 39 7.72 6.73 -3.40
CA SER A 39 7.85 6.59 -4.86
C SER A 39 9.31 6.71 -5.29
N SER A 40 10.06 7.66 -4.72
CA SER A 40 11.50 7.83 -4.99
C SER A 40 12.33 6.64 -4.51
N ILE A 41 12.07 6.13 -3.30
CA ILE A 41 12.72 4.92 -2.77
C ILE A 41 12.46 3.72 -3.69
N SER A 42 11.20 3.52 -4.08
CA SER A 42 10.79 2.41 -4.95
C SER A 42 11.42 2.51 -6.34
N SER A 43 11.51 3.73 -6.89
CA SER A 43 12.13 3.98 -8.20
C SER A 43 13.62 3.67 -8.17
N TYR A 44 14.34 4.13 -7.15
CA TYR A 44 15.75 3.82 -6.95
C TYR A 44 16.00 2.31 -6.79
N LYS A 45 15.15 1.59 -6.05
CA LYS A 45 15.25 0.12 -5.93
C LYS A 45 15.13 -0.60 -7.29
N ARG A 46 14.41 -0.01 -8.25
CA ARG A 46 14.23 -0.57 -9.60
C ARG A 46 15.48 -0.43 -10.45
N ASP A 47 16.16 0.71 -10.37
CA ASP A 47 17.42 0.97 -11.08
C ASP A 47 18.36 1.85 -10.23
N PRO A 48 19.20 1.23 -9.39
CA PRO A 48 20.05 1.95 -8.45
C PRO A 48 21.28 2.60 -9.11
N SER A 49 21.51 2.36 -10.40
CA SER A 49 22.66 2.89 -11.13
C SER A 49 22.35 4.19 -11.90
N HIS A 50 21.07 4.53 -12.05
CA HIS A 50 20.65 5.71 -12.78
C HIS A 50 20.90 7.01 -11.97
N PRO A 51 21.65 7.99 -12.49
CA PRO A 51 21.99 9.23 -11.77
C PRO A 51 20.78 10.00 -11.22
N ASP A 52 19.71 10.13 -12.01
CA ASP A 52 18.49 10.82 -11.56
C ASP A 52 17.80 10.12 -10.40
N LEU A 53 17.87 8.79 -10.33
CA LEU A 53 17.26 8.01 -9.25
C LEU A 53 18.12 8.06 -7.98
N ILE A 54 19.44 8.11 -8.12
CA ILE A 54 20.36 8.38 -7.00
C ILE A 54 20.05 9.76 -6.39
N ASN A 55 19.95 10.79 -7.23
CA ASN A 55 19.58 12.15 -6.80
C ASN A 55 18.17 12.20 -6.19
N GLY A 56 17.23 11.44 -6.77
CA GLY A 56 15.87 11.29 -6.25
C GLY A 56 15.84 10.66 -4.86
N LEU A 57 16.65 9.63 -4.63
CA LEU A 57 16.80 9.00 -3.31
C LEU A 57 17.37 9.99 -2.29
N ALA A 58 18.44 10.71 -2.63
CA ALA A 58 19.04 11.68 -1.71
C ALA A 58 18.05 12.78 -1.28
N LYS A 59 17.24 13.28 -2.23
CA LYS A 59 16.15 14.23 -1.92
C LYS A 59 15.08 13.60 -1.03
N ALA A 60 14.72 12.34 -1.30
CA ALA A 60 13.75 11.61 -0.48
C ALA A 60 14.23 11.42 0.96
N GLU A 61 15.52 11.16 1.18
CA GLU A 61 16.12 11.03 2.52
C GLU A 61 16.13 12.36 3.29
N MET A 62 16.39 13.48 2.60
CA MET A 62 16.28 14.81 3.18
C MET A 62 14.84 15.13 3.59
N SER A 63 13.87 14.90 2.70
CA SER A 63 12.44 15.05 3.00
C SER A 63 12.01 14.14 4.15
N LEU A 64 12.44 12.87 4.14
CA LEU A 64 12.13 11.93 5.22
C LEU A 64 12.62 12.42 6.58
N SER A 65 13.82 13.00 6.63
CA SER A 65 14.38 13.60 7.85
C SER A 65 13.58 14.81 8.32
N SER A 66 13.11 15.64 7.38
CA SER A 66 12.24 16.80 7.68
C SER A 66 10.90 16.35 8.28
N VAL A 67 10.23 15.40 7.62
CA VAL A 67 8.96 14.83 8.09
C VAL A 67 9.14 14.18 9.46
N GLN A 68 10.21 13.40 9.65
CA GLN A 68 10.52 12.80 10.95
C GLN A 68 10.63 13.84 12.05
N GLY A 69 11.34 14.96 11.82
CA GLY A 69 11.45 16.04 12.80
C GLY A 69 10.10 16.65 13.16
N THR A 70 9.25 16.91 12.16
CA THR A 70 7.89 17.44 12.39
C THR A 70 7.03 16.47 13.19
N VAL A 71 7.01 15.19 12.81
CA VAL A 71 6.17 14.18 13.47
C VAL A 71 6.66 13.87 14.89
N LEU A 72 7.98 13.84 15.11
CA LEU A 72 8.54 13.65 16.46
C LEU A 72 8.19 14.82 17.38
N SER A 73 8.18 16.07 16.88
CA SER A 73 7.75 17.21 17.69
C SER A 73 6.26 17.12 18.08
N ILE A 74 5.42 16.48 17.26
CA ILE A 74 4.04 16.17 17.65
C ILE A 74 4.04 15.07 18.72
N ALA A 75 4.86 14.03 18.54
CA ALA A 75 5.00 12.91 19.47
C ALA A 75 5.49 13.32 20.87
N GLU A 76 6.25 14.42 21.00
CA GLU A 76 6.66 14.98 22.30
C GLU A 76 5.47 15.26 23.22
N ASN A 77 4.27 15.50 22.69
CA ASN A 77 3.07 15.71 23.49
C ASN A 77 2.57 14.45 24.21
N GLU A 78 2.99 13.25 23.78
CA GLU A 78 2.68 11.98 24.47
C GLU A 78 3.65 11.69 25.62
N GLY A 79 4.83 12.33 25.61
CA GLY A 79 5.87 12.20 26.62
C GLY A 79 7.13 11.49 26.16
N ASP A 80 8.19 11.63 26.96
CA ASP A 80 9.55 11.21 26.61
C ASP A 80 9.68 9.71 26.32
N GLU A 81 9.01 8.86 27.11
CA GLU A 81 9.05 7.40 26.89
C GLU A 81 8.48 6.99 25.52
N TYR A 82 7.46 7.71 25.05
CA TYR A 82 6.87 7.47 23.74
C TYR A 82 7.83 7.88 22.63
N VAL A 83 8.44 9.07 22.75
CA VAL A 83 9.44 9.56 21.79
C VAL A 83 10.65 8.63 21.73
N ASP A 84 11.16 8.19 22.89
CA ASP A 84 12.33 7.30 22.98
C ASP A 84 12.06 5.95 22.31
N HIS A 85 10.85 5.41 22.44
CA HIS A 85 10.45 4.19 21.75
C HIS A 85 10.58 4.34 20.22
N TRP A 86 10.04 5.42 19.66
CA TRP A 86 10.11 5.65 18.21
C TRP A 86 11.53 5.97 17.74
N LEU A 87 12.31 6.71 18.52
CA LEU A 87 13.72 6.98 18.22
C LEU A 87 14.56 5.69 18.20
N ASP A 88 14.29 4.72 19.08
CA ASP A 88 14.93 3.41 19.02
C ASP A 88 14.61 2.67 17.72
N LEU A 89 13.34 2.66 17.32
CA LEU A 89 12.92 2.07 16.05
C LEU A 89 13.62 2.74 14.86
N PHE A 90 13.72 4.07 14.82
CA PHE A 90 14.48 4.76 13.77
C PHE A 90 15.96 4.35 13.75
N LYS A 91 16.62 4.28 14.92
CA LYS A 91 18.03 3.85 15.01
C LYS A 91 18.23 2.44 14.49
N ARG A 92 17.31 1.52 14.78
CA ARG A 92 17.35 0.14 14.31
C ARG A 92 17.09 0.04 12.81
N ALA A 93 16.11 0.80 12.29
CA ALA A 93 15.85 0.90 10.84
C ALA A 93 17.08 1.39 10.07
N MET A 94 17.78 2.41 10.59
CA MET A 94 19.01 2.93 10.00
C MET A 94 20.16 1.91 9.95
N LYS A 95 20.19 0.94 10.87
CA LYS A 95 21.14 -0.19 10.84
C LYS A 95 20.76 -1.26 9.82
N GLY A 96 19.65 -1.09 9.11
CA GLY A 96 19.13 -2.06 8.14
C GLY A 96 18.29 -3.17 8.77
N GLU A 97 17.89 -3.04 10.04
CA GLU A 97 16.95 -3.99 10.65
C GLU A 97 15.58 -3.89 9.99
N LYS A 98 14.96 -5.05 9.71
CA LYS A 98 13.59 -5.13 9.23
C LYS A 98 12.66 -5.11 10.45
N LEU A 99 12.03 -3.96 10.70
CA LEU A 99 11.17 -3.74 11.87
C LEU A 99 9.70 -3.95 11.54
N PHE A 100 9.30 -3.53 10.34
CA PHE A 100 7.93 -3.62 9.87
C PHE A 100 7.88 -4.36 8.53
N GLU A 101 6.84 -5.19 8.39
CA GLU A 101 6.47 -5.74 7.09
C GLU A 101 5.76 -4.67 6.26
N TYR A 102 6.01 -4.68 4.95
CA TYR A 102 5.16 -3.89 4.07
C TYR A 102 3.74 -4.44 4.14
N PRO A 103 2.72 -3.59 4.25
CA PRO A 103 1.36 -4.03 3.98
C PRO A 103 1.36 -4.62 2.57
N LYS A 104 0.99 -5.91 2.45
CA LYS A 104 0.86 -6.58 1.15
C LYS A 104 -0.08 -5.71 0.31
N SER A 105 0.44 -5.10 -0.75
CA SER A 105 -0.38 -4.36 -1.69
C SER A 105 -1.34 -5.34 -2.33
N ARG A 106 -2.63 -5.26 -2.00
CA ARG A 106 -3.69 -6.03 -2.66
C ARG A 106 -4.00 -5.52 -4.07
N SER A 107 -3.31 -4.47 -4.51
CA SER A 107 -3.46 -3.88 -5.84
C SER A 107 -2.15 -4.07 -6.61
N THR A 108 -2.09 -5.13 -7.42
CA THR A 108 -1.11 -5.26 -8.50
C THR A 108 -1.69 -4.71 -9.80
N PHE A 109 -0.85 -4.13 -10.64
CA PHE A 109 -1.25 -3.71 -11.98
C PHE A 109 -1.66 -4.95 -12.79
N LEU A 110 -2.80 -4.91 -13.47
CA LEU A 110 -3.33 -6.05 -14.24
C LEU A 110 -2.55 -6.17 -15.56
N VAL A 111 -1.47 -6.94 -15.55
CA VAL A 111 -0.57 -7.11 -16.71
C VAL A 111 -1.24 -7.88 -17.86
N ASN A 112 -2.29 -8.66 -17.56
CA ASN A 112 -2.91 -9.61 -18.50
C ASN A 112 -4.35 -9.26 -18.86
N THR A 113 -4.75 -7.98 -18.90
CA THR A 113 -6.10 -7.64 -19.39
C THR A 113 -6.25 -8.11 -20.84
N PRO A 114 -7.22 -8.97 -21.16
CA PRO A 114 -7.45 -9.39 -22.54
C PRO A 114 -7.73 -8.15 -23.42
N PRO A 115 -7.09 -8.05 -24.60
CA PRO A 115 -7.25 -6.88 -25.46
C PRO A 115 -8.71 -6.71 -25.88
N GLY A 116 -9.25 -5.51 -25.66
CA GLY A 116 -10.63 -5.17 -26.00
C GLY A 116 -11.65 -5.33 -24.86
N LEU A 117 -11.28 -5.94 -23.73
CA LEU A 117 -12.17 -6.10 -22.57
C LEU A 117 -11.88 -5.08 -21.48
N THR A 118 -12.92 -4.73 -20.72
CA THR A 118 -12.78 -3.94 -19.50
C THR A 118 -12.53 -4.89 -18.33
N THR A 119 -11.61 -4.52 -17.43
CA THR A 119 -11.32 -5.32 -16.24
C THR A 119 -11.80 -4.62 -14.98
N GLY A 120 -12.49 -5.35 -14.13
CA GLY A 120 -12.77 -4.99 -12.73
C GLY A 120 -12.03 -5.96 -11.81
N ARG A 121 -11.49 -5.47 -10.69
CA ARG A 121 -10.85 -6.32 -9.69
C ARG A 121 -11.51 -6.12 -8.34
N ILE A 122 -11.74 -7.22 -7.64
CA ILE A 122 -12.33 -7.21 -6.31
C ILE A 122 -11.45 -7.96 -5.31
N ASN A 123 -11.50 -7.50 -4.07
CA ASN A 123 -10.88 -8.17 -2.93
C ASN A 123 -11.98 -8.62 -1.98
N LEU A 124 -12.12 -9.93 -1.83
CA LEU A 124 -13.08 -10.60 -0.96
C LEU A 124 -12.56 -10.61 0.48
N ARG A 125 -13.48 -10.81 1.45
CA ARG A 125 -13.12 -10.98 2.87
C ARG A 125 -12.77 -12.42 3.21
N VAL A 126 -13.45 -13.36 2.55
CA VAL A 126 -13.28 -14.80 2.68
C VAL A 126 -13.09 -15.43 1.30
N PRO A 127 -12.39 -16.57 1.20
CA PRO A 127 -12.27 -17.29 -0.06
C PRO A 127 -13.63 -17.74 -0.58
N LEU A 128 -13.87 -17.57 -1.88
CA LEU A 128 -15.06 -18.10 -2.55
C LEU A 128 -14.76 -19.46 -3.15
N ALA A 129 -15.72 -20.38 -3.06
CA ALA A 129 -15.68 -21.62 -3.80
C ALA A 129 -15.73 -21.31 -5.31
N GLU A 130 -14.81 -21.92 -6.07
CA GLU A 130 -14.66 -21.71 -7.52
C GLU A 130 -15.99 -21.91 -8.28
N GLU A 131 -16.79 -22.89 -7.85
CA GLU A 131 -18.11 -23.22 -8.38
C GLU A 131 -19.09 -22.03 -8.35
N ARG A 132 -19.05 -21.19 -7.31
CA ARG A 132 -19.94 -20.02 -7.16
C ARG A 132 -19.57 -18.89 -8.12
N VAL A 133 -18.27 -18.76 -8.39
CA VAL A 133 -17.72 -17.74 -9.28
C VAL A 133 -17.90 -18.15 -10.74
N GLN A 134 -17.77 -19.44 -11.04
CA GLN A 134 -17.96 -19.98 -12.39
C GLN A 134 -19.40 -19.79 -12.88
N GLU A 135 -20.41 -19.93 -12.02
CA GLU A 135 -21.79 -19.64 -12.43
C GLU A 135 -21.94 -18.17 -12.88
N ILE A 136 -21.41 -17.21 -12.12
CA ILE A 136 -21.49 -15.78 -12.48
C ILE A 136 -20.74 -15.50 -13.79
N ALA A 137 -19.61 -16.17 -14.00
CA ALA A 137 -18.85 -16.10 -15.24
C ALA A 137 -19.70 -16.55 -16.45
N GLU A 138 -20.35 -17.70 -16.35
CA GLU A 138 -21.17 -18.28 -17.42
C GLU A 138 -22.44 -17.48 -17.70
N TRP A 139 -23.13 -17.01 -16.65
CA TRP A 139 -24.39 -16.27 -16.78
C TRP A 139 -24.21 -14.87 -17.40
N HIS A 140 -23.07 -14.21 -17.15
CA HIS A 140 -22.79 -12.85 -17.62
C HIS A 140 -21.73 -12.77 -18.73
N GLY A 141 -21.25 -13.91 -19.22
CA GLY A 141 -20.22 -13.95 -20.27
C GLY A 141 -18.89 -13.31 -19.83
N LEU A 142 -18.55 -13.43 -18.56
CA LEU A 142 -17.32 -12.87 -17.98
C LEU A 142 -16.22 -13.90 -17.96
N ILE A 143 -15.00 -13.45 -18.18
CA ILE A 143 -13.80 -14.22 -17.84
C ILE A 143 -13.46 -13.86 -16.40
N ILE A 144 -13.38 -14.85 -15.52
CA ILE A 144 -13.02 -14.63 -14.12
C ILE A 144 -11.72 -15.37 -13.81
N GLU A 145 -10.74 -14.64 -13.31
CA GLU A 145 -9.42 -15.15 -12.92
C GLU A 145 -9.18 -14.90 -11.42
N PHE A 146 -8.69 -15.92 -10.72
CA PHE A 146 -8.24 -15.77 -9.34
C PHE A 146 -6.76 -15.39 -9.33
N ASP A 147 -6.47 -14.20 -8.81
CA ASP A 147 -5.09 -13.76 -8.54
C ASP A 147 -4.54 -14.47 -7.28
N ASP A 148 -5.42 -14.68 -6.28
CA ASP A 148 -5.20 -15.47 -5.07
C ASP A 148 -6.56 -15.89 -4.46
N ASP A 149 -6.55 -16.57 -3.30
CA ASP A 149 -7.76 -17.11 -2.64
C ASP A 149 -8.86 -16.07 -2.38
N VAL A 150 -8.52 -14.77 -2.27
CA VAL A 150 -9.48 -13.69 -1.95
C VAL A 150 -9.48 -12.59 -3.00
N THR A 151 -8.72 -12.73 -4.07
CA THR A 151 -8.55 -11.68 -5.08
C THR A 151 -9.00 -12.21 -6.42
N VAL A 152 -10.00 -11.55 -6.99
CA VAL A 152 -10.64 -11.98 -8.23
C VAL A 152 -10.65 -10.84 -9.24
N ALA A 153 -10.21 -11.14 -10.46
CA ALA A 153 -10.31 -10.26 -11.62
C ALA A 153 -11.46 -10.73 -12.53
N LEU A 154 -12.29 -9.79 -12.96
CA LEU A 154 -13.38 -10.01 -13.91
C LEU A 154 -13.09 -9.24 -15.19
N HIS A 155 -13.18 -9.90 -16.33
CA HIS A 155 -13.01 -9.31 -17.65
C HIS A 155 -14.27 -9.51 -18.48
N GLY A 156 -14.73 -8.43 -19.11
CA GLY A 156 -15.88 -8.47 -19.98
C GLY A 156 -16.13 -7.12 -20.63
N ASP A 157 -17.19 -7.04 -21.42
CA ASP A 157 -17.67 -5.75 -21.91
C ASP A 157 -18.19 -4.92 -20.74
N LYS A 158 -18.07 -3.59 -20.86
CA LYS A 158 -18.45 -2.65 -19.79
C LYS A 158 -19.83 -2.90 -19.16
N PRO A 159 -20.92 -3.15 -19.91
CA PRO A 159 -22.23 -3.44 -19.31
C PRO A 159 -22.22 -4.74 -18.50
N ASP A 160 -21.66 -5.82 -19.05
CA ASP A 160 -21.66 -7.14 -18.40
C ASP A 160 -20.78 -7.14 -17.15
N LEU A 161 -19.64 -6.45 -17.22
CA LEU A 161 -18.76 -6.23 -16.09
C LEU A 161 -19.48 -5.51 -14.94
N GLN A 162 -20.28 -4.48 -15.25
CA GLN A 162 -21.03 -3.76 -14.21
C GLN A 162 -22.08 -4.65 -13.53
N VAL A 163 -22.72 -5.54 -14.29
CA VAL A 163 -23.71 -6.48 -13.74
C VAL A 163 -23.02 -7.54 -12.89
N GLY A 164 -21.95 -8.17 -13.39
CA GLY A 164 -21.20 -9.17 -12.64
C GLY A 164 -20.56 -8.63 -11.37
N LEU A 165 -20.02 -7.40 -11.40
CA LEU A 165 -19.49 -6.75 -10.20
C LEU A 165 -20.59 -6.47 -9.16
N LYS A 166 -21.80 -6.12 -9.61
CA LYS A 166 -22.94 -5.88 -8.71
C LYS A 166 -23.42 -7.18 -8.06
N GLU A 167 -23.41 -8.28 -8.80
CA GLU A 167 -23.80 -9.59 -8.29
C GLU A 167 -22.76 -10.16 -7.33
N MET A 168 -21.47 -10.00 -7.65
CA MET A 168 -20.38 -10.27 -6.72
C MET A 168 -20.44 -9.41 -5.45
N GLY A 169 -21.22 -8.33 -5.49
CA GLY A 169 -21.58 -7.46 -4.38
C GLY A 169 -22.05 -8.20 -3.13
N SER A 170 -22.80 -9.30 -3.29
CA SER A 170 -23.34 -10.06 -2.16
C SER A 170 -22.26 -10.76 -1.34
N PHE A 171 -21.15 -11.16 -1.97
CA PHE A 171 -20.06 -11.87 -1.29
C PHE A 171 -19.21 -10.97 -0.39
N PHE A 172 -19.33 -9.64 -0.51
CA PHE A 172 -18.64 -8.72 0.42
C PHE A 172 -19.30 -8.64 1.80
N LEU A 173 -20.57 -9.07 1.90
CA LEU A 173 -21.38 -8.97 3.10
C LEU A 173 -21.44 -10.28 3.89
N GLU A 174 -20.95 -11.38 3.34
CA GLU A 174 -20.88 -12.67 4.05
C GLU A 174 -19.70 -12.64 5.03
N GLU A 175 -20.00 -12.92 6.31
CA GLU A 175 -19.04 -12.99 7.43
C GLU A 175 -18.36 -14.35 7.54
#